data_AF-A0A3B8UND6-F1
#
_entry.id   AF-A0A3B8UND6-F1
#
_cell.length_a   1.000
_cell.length_b   1.000
_cell.length_c   1.000
_cell.angle_alpha   90.00
_cell.angle_beta   90.00
_cell.angle_gamma   90.00
#
_symmetry.space_group_name_H-M   'P 1'
#
loop_
_entity.id
_entity.type
_entity.pdbx_description
1 polymer ?
#
loop_
_entity_poly.entity_id
_entity_poly.type
_entity_poly.pdbx_seq_one_letter_code
_entity_poly.pdbx_strand_id
1 'polypeptide(L)'
;MNAIAIQGPRLPYHPAVEERFGVDQGSWRVLTDAVFPAAERPESIIMALAYCRARNLDIFKKPIQIVPIYDSKRRCMVDTVWPGIAELRTTAMRTGSFAGFDDTEYGPMVEESLSGVTVRYPEWAQCTVYRLIAGQRVPFVGPKVFWIETYATAKRDTKAPNSMWAKRPRGQLEKCAEAAALRRAFPEEIGNEYAAEEVEGQAFGGVRDVTPRQGPNLAARLAAPNEAPREGFTAIHGESQNVEPLTTFDADPSPDAASIKPASDDSSPLDAGAPFPGDRTPTEEPAAGDVEDAPDDETSLAVDTIAWADRLIADLPFLRPEQIEALETDRKELAKFAVLKATDIEKARELEAAIQAAKEG
;
A
#
# COMPACT_ATOMS: atom_id res chain seq x y z
N MET A 1 20.39 -39.57 -7.42
CA MET A 1 19.73 -38.39 -6.83
C MET A 1 20.31 -37.18 -7.53
N ASN A 2 19.53 -36.46 -8.34
CA ASN A 2 20.03 -35.23 -8.94
C ASN A 2 20.25 -34.21 -7.82
N ALA A 3 21.50 -33.78 -7.63
CA ALA A 3 21.81 -32.72 -6.68
C ALA A 3 21.08 -31.45 -7.16
N ILE A 4 20.10 -30.99 -6.39
CA ILE A 4 19.43 -29.72 -6.66
C ILE A 4 20.44 -28.62 -6.28
N ALA A 5 20.93 -27.89 -7.28
CA ALA A 5 21.76 -26.71 -7.04
C ALA A 5 20.89 -25.65 -6.34
N ILE A 6 21.19 -25.36 -5.08
CA ILE A 6 20.51 -24.30 -4.33
C ILE A 6 21.00 -22.97 -4.88
N GLN A 7 20.19 -22.32 -5.71
CA GLN A 7 20.47 -20.97 -6.18
C GLN A 7 20.53 -19.99 -5.01
N GLY A 8 21.47 -19.05 -5.06
CA GLY A 8 21.58 -17.97 -4.10
C GLY A 8 20.38 -17.01 -4.17
N PRO A 9 20.23 -16.12 -3.16
CA PRO A 9 19.19 -15.10 -3.17
C PRO A 9 19.38 -14.11 -4.33
N ARG A 10 18.27 -13.54 -4.83
CA ARG A 10 18.29 -12.52 -5.89
C ARG A 10 19.08 -11.27 -5.49
N LEU A 11 18.96 -10.83 -4.24
CA LEU A 11 19.69 -9.68 -3.72
C LEU A 11 20.84 -10.12 -2.80
N PRO A 12 21.99 -9.41 -2.83
CA PRO A 12 23.14 -9.73 -1.98
C PRO A 12 22.78 -9.87 -0.51
N TYR A 13 23.28 -10.94 0.12
CA TYR A 13 23.15 -11.20 1.56
C TYR A 13 24.42 -10.73 2.29
N HIS A 14 24.27 -10.15 3.48
CA HIS A 14 25.38 -9.76 4.34
C HIS A 14 25.20 -10.37 5.73
N PRO A 15 26.23 -10.98 6.36
CA PRO A 15 26.11 -11.64 7.68
C PRO A 15 25.55 -10.76 8.80
N ALA A 16 25.78 -9.45 8.74
CA ALA A 16 25.19 -8.50 9.69
C ALA A 16 23.66 -8.47 9.68
N VAL A 17 22.99 -8.99 8.64
CA VAL A 17 21.54 -9.12 8.60
C VAL A 17 21.07 -10.17 9.61
N GLU A 18 21.76 -11.31 9.70
CA GLU A 18 21.47 -12.33 10.70
C GLU A 18 21.83 -11.86 12.12
N GLU A 19 23.00 -11.22 12.28
CA GLU A 19 23.41 -10.67 13.58
C GLU A 19 22.39 -9.64 14.12
N ARG A 20 21.86 -8.79 13.25
CA ARG A 20 20.95 -7.69 13.66
C ARG A 20 19.48 -8.09 13.65
N PHE A 21 19.04 -8.98 12.79
CA PHE A 21 17.61 -9.25 12.59
C PHE A 21 17.24 -10.72 12.78
N GLY A 22 18.21 -11.61 13.01
CA GLY A 22 17.96 -13.06 13.10
C GLY A 22 17.48 -13.66 11.79
N VAL A 23 17.78 -13.02 10.66
CA VAL A 23 17.39 -13.47 9.32
C VAL A 23 18.60 -14.11 8.65
N ASP A 24 18.59 -15.43 8.58
CA ASP A 24 19.61 -16.22 7.89
C ASP A 24 19.52 -16.08 6.36
N GLN A 25 20.47 -16.68 5.64
CA GLN A 25 20.52 -16.57 4.17
C GLN A 25 19.28 -17.17 3.47
N GLY A 26 18.69 -18.23 4.03
CA GLY A 26 17.47 -18.84 3.51
C GLY A 26 16.25 -17.92 3.67
N SER A 27 16.08 -17.36 4.85
CA SER A 27 15.02 -16.40 5.16
C SER A 27 15.18 -15.11 4.35
N TRP A 28 16.42 -14.65 4.15
CA TRP A 28 16.72 -13.53 3.27
C TRP A 28 16.23 -13.79 1.83
N ARG A 29 16.49 -14.99 1.29
CA ARG A 29 15.99 -15.38 -0.03
C ARG A 29 14.46 -15.32 -0.11
N VAL A 30 13.76 -15.77 0.92
CA VAL A 30 12.28 -15.67 0.98
C VAL A 30 11.84 -14.20 0.95
N LEU A 31 12.53 -13.32 1.68
CA LEU A 31 12.23 -11.89 1.67
C LEU A 31 12.44 -11.26 0.28
N THR A 32 13.53 -11.61 -0.40
CA THR A 32 13.88 -11.03 -1.70
C THR A 32 13.04 -11.57 -2.85
N ASP A 33 12.69 -12.85 -2.81
CA ASP A 33 12.11 -13.55 -3.96
C ASP A 33 10.58 -13.63 -3.86
N ALA A 34 10.03 -13.73 -2.64
CA ALA A 34 8.59 -13.97 -2.44
C ALA A 34 7.87 -12.83 -1.72
N VAL A 35 8.44 -12.28 -0.65
CA VAL A 35 7.74 -11.24 0.15
C VAL A 35 7.80 -9.87 -0.53
N PHE A 36 9.00 -9.48 -0.99
CA PHE A 36 9.28 -8.20 -1.66
C PHE A 36 9.95 -8.41 -3.03
N PRO A 37 9.28 -9.08 -3.99
CA PRO A 37 9.87 -9.36 -5.30
C PRO A 37 10.22 -8.09 -6.10
N ALA A 38 9.48 -7.00 -5.87
CA ALA A 38 9.71 -5.71 -6.53
C ALA A 38 10.83 -4.87 -5.92
N ALA A 39 11.39 -5.25 -4.77
CA ALA A 39 12.49 -4.51 -4.16
C ALA A 39 13.79 -4.77 -4.94
N GLU A 40 14.44 -3.73 -5.45
CA GLU A 40 15.67 -3.87 -6.24
C GLU A 40 16.94 -3.77 -5.40
N ARG A 41 16.84 -3.30 -4.15
CA ARG A 41 17.97 -2.94 -3.30
C ARG A 41 17.90 -3.65 -1.94
N PRO A 42 19.00 -4.27 -1.46
CA PRO A 42 19.07 -4.85 -0.13
C PRO A 42 18.66 -3.87 0.98
N GLU A 43 19.05 -2.60 0.84
CA GLU A 43 18.78 -1.54 1.81
C GLU A 43 17.28 -1.35 2.07
N SER A 44 16.44 -1.55 1.05
CA SER A 44 14.99 -1.40 1.16
C SER A 44 14.37 -2.52 2.01
N ILE A 45 14.87 -3.75 1.87
CA ILE A 45 14.46 -4.88 2.71
C ILE A 45 15.02 -4.73 4.13
N ILE A 46 16.25 -4.23 4.28
CA ILE A 46 16.84 -3.94 5.60
C ILE A 46 16.04 -2.85 6.32
N MET A 47 15.56 -1.82 5.61
CA MET A 47 14.67 -0.80 6.17
C MET A 47 13.33 -1.40 6.61
N ALA A 48 12.75 -2.29 5.81
CA ALA A 48 11.55 -3.04 6.21
C ALA A 48 11.79 -3.91 7.46
N LEU A 49 12.94 -4.60 7.54
CA LEU A 49 13.34 -5.39 8.72
C LEU A 49 13.48 -4.50 9.97
N ALA A 50 14.12 -3.34 9.84
CA ALA A 50 14.27 -2.39 10.92
C ALA A 50 12.93 -1.86 11.41
N TYR A 51 12.03 -1.52 10.49
CA TYR A 51 10.66 -1.10 10.81
C TYR A 51 9.91 -2.18 11.57
N CYS A 52 9.88 -3.40 11.05
CA CYS A 52 9.19 -4.53 11.68
C CYS A 52 9.78 -4.85 13.05
N ARG A 53 11.11 -4.83 13.21
CA ARG A 53 11.77 -5.05 14.50
C ARG A 53 11.39 -3.99 15.52
N ALA A 54 11.39 -2.70 15.13
CA ALA A 54 11.04 -1.60 16.03
C ALA A 54 9.59 -1.70 16.54
N ARG A 55 8.69 -2.24 15.73
CA ARG A 55 7.25 -2.41 16.06
C ARG A 55 6.88 -3.82 16.53
N ASN A 56 7.87 -4.70 16.73
CA ASN A 56 7.66 -6.10 17.09
C ASN A 56 6.68 -6.81 16.13
N LEU A 57 6.87 -6.63 14.82
CA LEU A 57 6.09 -7.22 13.75
C LEU A 57 6.88 -8.34 13.07
N ASP A 58 6.15 -9.36 12.62
CA ASP A 58 6.70 -10.43 11.79
C ASP A 58 6.71 -10.00 10.33
N ILE A 59 7.90 -9.80 9.76
CA ILE A 59 8.07 -9.35 8.38
C ILE A 59 7.51 -10.36 7.36
N PHE A 60 7.47 -11.66 7.68
CA PHE A 60 6.99 -12.70 6.76
C PHE A 60 5.47 -12.69 6.62
N LYS A 61 4.75 -12.08 7.57
CA LYS A 61 3.31 -11.82 7.46
C LYS A 61 2.98 -10.64 6.54
N LYS A 62 4.00 -10.00 5.96
CA LYS A 62 3.90 -8.84 5.08
C LYS A 62 3.00 -7.73 5.67
N PRO A 63 3.30 -7.24 6.89
CA PRO A 63 2.53 -6.16 7.52
C PRO A 63 2.74 -4.82 6.80
N ILE A 64 3.80 -4.69 6.00
CA ILE A 64 4.21 -3.46 5.32
C ILE A 64 4.43 -3.70 3.82
N GLN A 65 4.40 -2.62 3.06
CA GLN A 65 4.76 -2.56 1.65
C GLN A 65 5.97 -1.64 1.44
N ILE A 66 6.82 -1.98 0.48
CA ILE A 66 7.90 -1.10 -0.01
C ILE A 66 7.36 -0.35 -1.22
N VAL A 67 7.18 0.97 -1.09
CA VAL A 67 6.65 1.84 -2.14
C VAL A 67 7.76 2.76 -2.65
N PRO A 68 8.10 2.73 -3.95
CA PRO A 68 9.02 3.69 -4.54
C PRO A 68 8.31 5.03 -4.73
N ILE A 69 8.89 6.11 -4.19
CA ILE A 69 8.37 7.48 -4.32
C ILE A 69 9.42 8.36 -4.98
N TYR A 70 9.00 9.21 -5.93
CA TYR A 70 9.91 10.17 -6.55
C TYR A 70 10.29 11.28 -5.56
N ASP A 71 11.57 11.36 -5.23
CA ASP A 71 12.13 12.47 -4.44
C ASP A 71 12.59 13.58 -5.40
N SER A 72 11.90 14.71 -5.39
CA SER A 72 12.21 15.86 -6.26
C SER A 72 13.55 16.51 -5.96
N LYS A 73 14.06 16.43 -4.71
CA LYS A 73 15.36 16.98 -4.33
C LYS A 73 16.48 16.08 -4.82
N ARG A 74 16.32 14.77 -4.66
CA ARG A 74 17.32 13.77 -5.11
C ARG A 74 17.18 13.41 -6.59
N ARG A 75 16.05 13.80 -7.20
CA ARG A 75 15.68 13.55 -8.60
C ARG A 75 15.70 12.06 -8.98
N CYS A 76 15.39 11.20 -8.02
CA CYS A 76 15.36 9.75 -8.20
C CYS A 76 14.21 9.11 -7.41
N MET A 77 13.87 7.88 -7.76
CA MET A 77 12.95 7.07 -6.97
C MET A 77 13.64 6.62 -5.68
N VAL A 78 12.98 6.83 -4.56
CA VAL A 78 13.43 6.40 -3.24
C VAL A 78 12.39 5.45 -2.67
N ASP A 79 12.84 4.24 -2.34
CA ASP A 79 11.98 3.29 -1.63
C ASP A 79 11.65 3.81 -0.24
N THR A 80 10.38 3.67 0.12
CA THR A 80 9.83 4.03 1.42
C THR A 80 9.02 2.85 1.96
N VAL A 81 8.94 2.72 3.29
CA VAL A 81 8.17 1.66 3.94
C VAL A 81 6.83 2.23 4.38
N TRP A 82 5.75 1.57 3.97
CA TRP A 82 4.37 1.96 4.27
C TRP A 82 3.68 0.84 5.05
N PRO A 83 3.07 1.13 6.20
CA PRO A 83 2.23 0.15 6.90
C PRO A 83 1.03 -0.22 6.03
N GLY A 84 0.76 -1.51 5.88
CA GLY A 84 -0.46 -1.98 5.22
C GLY A 84 -1.57 -2.26 6.23
N ILE A 85 -2.78 -2.55 5.76
CA ILE A 85 -3.94 -2.80 6.62
C ILE A 85 -3.69 -3.90 7.67
N ALA A 86 -2.84 -4.88 7.35
CA ALA A 86 -2.44 -5.94 8.28
C ALA A 86 -1.66 -5.43 9.50
N GLU A 87 -0.81 -4.41 9.32
CA GLU A 87 -0.13 -3.74 10.43
C GLU A 87 -1.14 -3.00 11.29
N LEU A 88 -2.02 -2.21 10.67
CA LEU A 88 -3.03 -1.41 11.38
C LEU A 88 -3.94 -2.30 12.24
N ARG A 89 -4.42 -3.42 11.67
CA ARG A 89 -5.21 -4.42 12.39
C ARG A 89 -4.43 -5.04 13.55
N THR A 90 -3.16 -5.38 13.32
CA THR A 90 -2.30 -5.96 14.36
C THR A 90 -2.09 -4.98 15.52
N THR A 91 -1.82 -3.72 15.19
CA THR A 91 -1.63 -2.63 16.16
C THR A 91 -2.90 -2.38 16.95
N ALA A 92 -4.05 -2.25 16.28
CA ALA A 92 -5.35 -2.10 16.94
C ALA A 92 -5.67 -3.28 17.89
N MET A 93 -5.47 -4.52 17.45
CA MET A 93 -5.68 -5.72 18.28
C MET A 93 -4.77 -5.74 19.52
N ARG A 94 -3.52 -5.32 19.38
CA ARG A 94 -2.54 -5.29 20.48
C ARG A 94 -2.85 -4.26 21.56
N THR A 95 -3.66 -3.25 21.27
CA THR A 95 -4.11 -2.28 22.29
C THR A 95 -4.99 -2.92 23.37
N GLY A 96 -5.57 -4.11 23.11
CA GLY A 96 -6.58 -4.73 23.97
C GLY A 96 -7.91 -3.96 24.02
N SER A 97 -8.02 -2.84 23.31
CA SER A 97 -9.20 -1.99 23.28
C SER A 97 -10.04 -2.20 22.00
N PHE A 98 -9.53 -2.91 20.99
CA PHE A 98 -10.31 -3.22 19.79
C PHE A 98 -11.49 -4.15 20.11
N ALA A 99 -12.69 -3.75 19.69
CA ALA A 99 -13.96 -4.41 20.03
C ALA A 99 -14.76 -4.85 18.79
N GLY A 100 -14.06 -5.16 17.69
CA GLY A 100 -14.65 -5.56 16.42
C GLY A 100 -14.93 -4.40 15.47
N PHE A 101 -15.51 -4.72 14.33
CA PHE A 101 -15.95 -3.79 13.30
C PHE A 101 -17.27 -4.31 12.72
N ASP A 102 -18.11 -3.41 12.23
CA ASP A 102 -19.33 -3.80 11.50
C ASP A 102 -19.02 -4.06 10.02
N ASP A 103 -19.97 -4.68 9.33
CA ASP A 103 -19.93 -4.79 7.87
C ASP A 103 -19.75 -3.41 7.22
N THR A 104 -19.02 -3.39 6.11
CA THR A 104 -18.73 -2.13 5.41
C THR A 104 -19.97 -1.64 4.69
N GLU A 105 -20.34 -0.39 4.94
CA GLU A 105 -21.41 0.28 4.22
C GLU A 105 -20.87 0.81 2.89
N TYR A 106 -21.62 0.57 1.83
CA TYR A 106 -21.28 1.01 0.49
C TYR A 106 -22.31 1.99 -0.06
N GLY A 107 -21.82 2.99 -0.78
CA GLY A 107 -22.65 3.87 -1.60
C GLY A 107 -23.25 3.17 -2.81
N PRO A 108 -24.07 3.89 -3.59
CA PRO A 108 -24.65 3.36 -4.82
C PRO A 108 -23.57 2.89 -5.79
N MET A 109 -23.87 1.83 -6.55
CA MET A 109 -22.96 1.36 -7.59
C MET A 109 -23.03 2.31 -8.79
N VAL A 110 -21.87 2.81 -9.20
CA VAL A 110 -21.66 3.64 -10.38
C VAL A 110 -21.00 2.78 -11.45
N GLU A 111 -21.40 2.96 -12.71
CA GLU A 111 -20.74 2.37 -13.87
C GLU A 111 -20.24 3.48 -14.78
N GLU A 112 -18.95 3.47 -15.06
CA GLU A 112 -18.28 4.53 -15.83
C GLU A 112 -17.20 3.93 -16.73
N SER A 113 -16.99 4.55 -17.90
CA SER A 113 -15.88 4.21 -18.79
C SER A 113 -14.70 5.15 -18.55
N LEU A 114 -13.64 4.62 -17.92
CA LEU A 114 -12.42 5.35 -17.58
C LEU A 114 -11.31 4.98 -18.57
N SER A 115 -10.98 5.90 -19.47
CA SER A 115 -9.95 5.71 -20.51
C SER A 115 -10.18 4.42 -21.33
N GLY A 116 -11.44 4.14 -21.70
CA GLY A 116 -11.82 2.99 -22.53
C GLY A 116 -12.08 1.70 -21.74
N VAL A 117 -11.88 1.70 -20.42
CA VAL A 117 -12.19 0.56 -19.55
C VAL A 117 -13.49 0.84 -18.79
N THR A 118 -14.53 0.05 -19.05
CA THR A 118 -15.79 0.11 -18.29
C THR A 118 -15.60 -0.56 -16.93
N VAL A 119 -15.85 0.17 -15.85
CA VAL A 119 -15.73 -0.34 -14.48
C VAL A 119 -16.98 0.01 -13.69
N ARG A 120 -17.47 -0.97 -12.93
CA ARG A 120 -18.59 -0.83 -12.01
C ARG A 120 -18.09 -0.86 -10.57
N TYR A 121 -18.23 0.25 -9.85
CA TYR A 121 -17.64 0.46 -8.53
C TYR A 121 -18.64 1.16 -7.57
N PRO A 122 -18.54 0.96 -6.24
CA PRO A 122 -19.34 1.73 -5.28
C PRO A 122 -18.84 3.18 -5.20
N GLU A 123 -19.73 4.16 -5.13
CA GLU A 123 -19.36 5.59 -5.04
C GLU A 123 -18.44 5.85 -3.83
N TRP A 124 -18.76 5.26 -2.69
CA TRP A 124 -17.99 5.35 -1.46
C TRP A 124 -18.09 4.06 -0.64
N ALA A 125 -17.16 3.89 0.30
CA ALA A 125 -17.27 2.90 1.38
C ALA A 125 -17.02 3.57 2.74
N GLN A 126 -17.64 3.03 3.80
CA GLN A 126 -17.49 3.51 5.16
C GLN A 126 -17.49 2.33 6.13
N CYS A 127 -16.51 2.30 7.03
CA CYS A 127 -16.41 1.28 8.07
C CYS A 127 -16.63 1.90 9.44
N THR A 128 -17.26 1.13 10.34
CA THR A 128 -17.40 1.48 11.76
C THR A 128 -16.58 0.52 12.59
N VAL A 129 -15.55 1.05 13.27
CA VAL A 129 -14.70 0.29 14.18
C VAL A 129 -15.17 0.52 15.61
N TYR A 130 -15.13 -0.51 16.44
CA TYR A 130 -15.49 -0.37 17.85
C TYR A 130 -14.27 -0.43 18.75
N ARG A 131 -14.29 0.40 19.80
CA ARG A 131 -13.27 0.44 20.83
C ARG A 131 -13.90 0.35 22.22
N LEU A 132 -13.25 -0.37 23.12
CA LEU A 132 -13.56 -0.36 24.55
C LEU A 132 -12.99 0.91 25.18
N ILE A 133 -13.88 1.76 25.70
CA ILE A 133 -13.52 2.95 26.48
C ILE A 133 -14.17 2.79 27.85
N ALA A 134 -13.34 2.72 28.90
CA ALA A 134 -13.80 2.48 30.27
C ALA A 134 -14.76 1.27 30.38
N GLY A 135 -14.50 0.20 29.61
CA GLY A 135 -15.31 -1.02 29.57
C GLY A 135 -16.57 -0.95 28.69
N GLN A 136 -16.88 0.20 28.07
CA GLN A 136 -18.01 0.35 27.16
C GLN A 136 -17.56 0.23 25.70
N ARG A 137 -18.33 -0.50 24.89
CA ARG A 137 -18.11 -0.61 23.44
C ARG A 137 -18.63 0.66 22.77
N VAL A 138 -17.72 1.49 22.27
CA VAL A 138 -18.01 2.78 21.62
C VAL A 138 -17.72 2.69 20.12
N PRO A 139 -18.66 3.10 19.25
CA PRO A 139 -18.46 3.13 17.80
C PRO A 139 -17.62 4.33 17.35
N PHE A 140 -16.69 4.06 16.43
CA PHE A 140 -15.90 5.05 15.72
C PHE A 140 -16.17 4.90 14.23
N VAL A 141 -17.03 5.78 13.72
CA VAL A 141 -17.41 5.80 12.31
C VAL A 141 -16.30 6.47 11.50
N GLY A 142 -15.66 5.72 10.60
CA GLY A 142 -14.65 6.23 9.68
C GLY A 142 -15.23 7.29 8.73
N PRO A 143 -14.39 8.12 8.09
CA PRO A 143 -14.87 8.97 7.00
C PRO A 143 -15.35 8.10 5.83
N LYS A 144 -16.24 8.66 5.00
CA LYS A 144 -16.58 8.05 3.71
C LYS A 144 -15.36 8.16 2.79
N VAL A 145 -14.90 7.04 2.27
CA VAL A 145 -13.81 6.99 1.29
C VAL A 145 -14.42 6.84 -0.08
N PHE A 146 -14.24 7.85 -0.94
CA PHE A 146 -14.78 7.86 -2.29
C PHE A 146 -13.87 7.11 -3.24
N TRP A 147 -14.45 6.29 -4.11
CA TRP A 147 -13.68 5.47 -5.04
C TRP A 147 -12.87 6.32 -6.00
N ILE A 148 -13.48 7.36 -6.59
CA ILE A 148 -12.84 8.24 -7.57
C ILE A 148 -11.65 9.02 -7.01
N GLU A 149 -11.62 9.25 -5.69
CA GLU A 149 -10.53 9.95 -5.01
C GLU A 149 -9.36 9.02 -4.66
N THR A 150 -9.62 7.71 -4.58
CA THR A 150 -8.70 6.75 -3.94
C THR A 150 -8.10 5.75 -4.90
N TYR A 151 -8.80 5.40 -5.98
CA TYR A 151 -8.36 4.30 -6.85
C TYR A 151 -6.99 4.54 -7.50
N ALA A 152 -6.22 3.47 -7.65
CA ALA A 152 -4.93 3.53 -8.32
C ALA A 152 -5.08 3.38 -9.84
N THR A 153 -4.48 4.29 -10.60
CA THR A 153 -4.43 4.24 -12.07
C THR A 153 -3.38 3.26 -12.59
N ALA A 154 -3.61 2.63 -13.74
CA ALA A 154 -2.68 1.67 -14.35
C ALA A 154 -1.33 2.31 -14.76
N LYS A 155 -1.37 3.56 -15.21
CA LYS A 155 -0.20 4.37 -15.56
C LYS A 155 -0.48 5.83 -15.16
N ARG A 156 0.58 6.62 -14.99
CA ARG A 156 0.48 8.04 -14.63
C ARG A 156 -0.38 8.85 -15.62
N ASP A 157 -0.37 8.48 -16.90
CA ASP A 157 -1.00 9.26 -17.98
C ASP A 157 -2.40 8.77 -18.36
N THR A 158 -2.95 7.78 -17.66
CA THR A 158 -4.29 7.24 -17.92
C THR A 158 -5.19 7.36 -16.70
N LYS A 159 -6.50 7.50 -16.94
CA LYS A 159 -7.52 7.41 -15.89
C LYS A 159 -7.99 5.98 -15.67
N ALA A 160 -7.55 5.03 -16.50
CA ALA A 160 -7.91 3.62 -16.36
C ALA A 160 -7.36 3.08 -15.02
N PRO A 161 -8.19 2.39 -14.21
CA PRO A 161 -7.72 1.76 -12.99
C PRO A 161 -6.72 0.64 -13.28
N ASN A 162 -5.86 0.34 -12.31
CA ASN A 162 -4.96 -0.81 -12.41
C ASN A 162 -5.74 -2.14 -12.35
N SER A 163 -5.07 -3.27 -12.63
CA SER A 163 -5.70 -4.59 -12.69
C SER A 163 -6.38 -5.01 -11.37
N MET A 164 -5.85 -4.61 -10.22
CA MET A 164 -6.42 -4.92 -8.91
C MET A 164 -7.70 -4.15 -8.66
N TRP A 165 -7.69 -2.84 -8.94
CA TRP A 165 -8.85 -1.96 -8.78
C TRP A 165 -9.96 -2.25 -9.78
N ALA A 166 -9.61 -2.67 -11.01
CA ALA A 166 -10.58 -3.14 -12.00
C ALA A 166 -11.24 -4.47 -11.61
N LYS A 167 -10.45 -5.43 -11.07
CA LYS A 167 -10.95 -6.77 -10.72
C LYS A 167 -11.73 -6.81 -9.40
N ARG A 168 -11.33 -6.00 -8.41
CA ARG A 168 -11.90 -6.03 -7.05
C ARG A 168 -12.21 -4.62 -6.50
N PRO A 169 -13.05 -3.82 -7.18
CA PRO A 169 -13.28 -2.43 -6.79
C PRO A 169 -13.82 -2.27 -5.37
N ARG A 170 -14.78 -3.12 -4.96
CA ARG A 170 -15.32 -3.10 -3.57
C ARG A 170 -14.26 -3.45 -2.54
N GLY A 171 -13.58 -4.59 -2.73
CA GLY A 171 -12.61 -5.09 -1.75
C GLY A 171 -11.34 -4.23 -1.63
N GLN A 172 -10.99 -3.45 -2.66
CA GLN A 172 -9.90 -2.48 -2.56
C GLN A 172 -10.36 -1.23 -1.80
N LEU A 173 -11.57 -0.72 -2.09
CA LEU A 173 -12.12 0.42 -1.38
C LEU A 173 -12.39 0.12 0.10
N GLU A 174 -12.85 -1.10 0.41
CA GLU A 174 -13.07 -1.58 1.78
C GLU A 174 -11.82 -1.43 2.64
N LYS A 175 -10.66 -1.85 2.12
CA LYS A 175 -9.38 -1.75 2.85
C LYS A 175 -9.02 -0.30 3.15
N CYS A 176 -9.32 0.62 2.24
CA CYS A 176 -9.06 2.04 2.43
C CYS A 176 -10.00 2.63 3.48
N ALA A 177 -11.29 2.27 3.43
CA ALA A 177 -12.29 2.69 4.42
C ALA A 177 -11.98 2.13 5.82
N GLU A 178 -11.52 0.88 5.90
CA GLU A 178 -11.12 0.27 7.16
C GLU A 178 -9.86 0.94 7.74
N ALA A 179 -8.85 1.21 6.91
CA ALA A 179 -7.66 1.96 7.33
C ALA A 179 -8.05 3.34 7.90
N ALA A 180 -8.91 4.08 7.19
CA ALA A 180 -9.39 5.39 7.64
C ALA A 180 -10.19 5.32 8.95
N ALA A 181 -11.00 4.28 9.14
CA ALA A 181 -11.74 4.04 10.39
C ALA A 181 -10.80 3.68 11.54
N LEU A 182 -9.79 2.83 11.31
CA LEU A 182 -8.78 2.47 12.30
C LEU A 182 -7.95 3.68 12.74
N ARG A 183 -7.57 4.57 11.82
CA ARG A 183 -6.88 5.85 12.15
C ARG A 183 -7.71 6.73 13.07
N ARG A 184 -9.03 6.74 12.89
CA ARG A 184 -9.95 7.50 13.74
C ARG A 184 -10.18 6.84 15.11
N ALA A 185 -10.22 5.52 15.17
CA ALA A 185 -10.43 4.76 16.41
C ALA A 185 -9.16 4.72 17.30
N PHE A 186 -7.98 4.70 16.68
CA PHE A 186 -6.67 4.58 17.32
C PHE A 186 -5.73 5.72 16.88
N PRO A 187 -6.04 6.99 17.24
CA PRO A 187 -5.30 8.14 16.75
C PRO A 187 -3.88 8.24 17.30
N GLU A 188 -3.59 7.68 18.47
CA GLU A 188 -2.25 7.67 19.06
C GLU A 188 -1.35 6.62 18.38
N GLU A 189 -1.92 5.44 18.12
CA GLU A 189 -1.17 4.31 17.58
C GLU A 189 -1.07 4.34 16.05
N ILE A 190 -2.09 4.86 15.36
CA ILE A 190 -2.25 4.77 13.90
C ILE A 190 -2.55 6.14 13.26
N GLY A 191 -3.02 7.14 14.01
CA GLY A 191 -3.62 8.36 13.45
C GLY A 191 -2.74 9.19 12.51
N ASN A 192 -1.42 9.11 12.64
CA ASN A 192 -0.45 9.84 11.80
C ASN A 192 0.13 9.00 10.65
N GLU A 193 -0.28 7.73 10.50
CA GLU A 193 0.27 6.82 9.50
C GLU A 193 -0.77 6.56 8.41
N TYR A 194 -0.50 7.00 7.19
CA TYR A 194 -1.30 6.59 6.04
C TYR A 194 -1.02 5.11 5.73
N ALA A 195 -2.07 4.33 5.52
CA ALA A 195 -1.91 2.94 5.11
C ALA A 195 -1.53 2.88 3.61
N ALA A 196 -0.74 1.87 3.23
CA ALA A 196 -0.31 1.64 1.85
C ALA A 196 -1.51 1.56 0.88
N GLU A 197 -2.64 1.05 1.35
CA GLU A 197 -3.88 0.93 0.59
C GLU A 197 -4.51 2.29 0.28
N GLU A 198 -4.40 3.28 1.17
CA GLU A 198 -5.00 4.63 0.97
C GLU A 198 -4.22 5.47 -0.06
N VAL A 199 -3.03 5.01 -0.42
CA VAL A 199 -2.04 5.83 -1.13
C VAL A 199 -1.47 5.17 -2.38
N GLU A 200 -1.95 3.97 -2.68
CA GLU A 200 -1.53 3.19 -3.83
C GLU A 200 -1.74 4.01 -5.12
N GLY A 201 -0.66 4.22 -5.89
CA GLY A 201 -0.73 4.94 -7.15
C GLY A 201 -0.88 6.47 -7.04
N GLN A 202 -0.90 7.04 -5.83
CA GLN A 202 -0.92 8.49 -5.65
C GLN A 202 0.49 9.09 -5.78
N ALA A 203 0.64 10.12 -6.60
CA ALA A 203 1.89 10.87 -6.72
C ALA A 203 2.02 11.82 -5.50
N PHE A 204 2.75 11.40 -4.48
CA PHE A 204 3.04 12.29 -3.34
C PHE A 204 3.81 13.53 -3.75
N GLY A 205 3.36 14.69 -3.26
CA GLY A 205 4.22 15.86 -3.09
C GLY A 205 5.35 15.49 -2.12
N GLY A 206 6.59 15.74 -2.53
CA GLY A 206 7.81 15.16 -1.95
C GLY A 206 7.90 15.18 -0.42
N VAL A 207 8.62 14.17 0.09
CA VAL A 207 8.99 13.94 1.50
C VAL A 207 9.11 15.25 2.28
N ARG A 208 8.21 15.43 3.27
CA ARG A 208 8.25 16.59 4.17
C ARG A 208 9.48 16.44 5.08
N ASP A 209 10.44 17.32 4.87
CA ASP A 209 11.68 17.39 5.63
C ASP A 209 11.40 17.83 7.07
N VAL A 210 11.49 16.89 8.01
CA VAL A 210 11.38 17.10 9.47
C VAL A 210 12.75 17.18 10.15
N THR A 211 13.83 17.38 9.38
CA THR A 211 15.15 17.60 9.99
C THR A 211 15.08 18.88 10.84
N PRO A 212 15.38 18.84 12.16
CA PRO A 212 15.43 20.05 12.96
C PRO A 212 16.45 21.00 12.33
N ARG A 213 15.99 22.17 11.87
CA ARG A 213 16.92 23.24 11.47
C ARG A 213 17.80 23.52 12.67
N GLN A 214 19.09 23.20 12.58
CA GLN A 214 20.05 23.57 13.62
C GLN A 214 20.03 25.09 13.71
N GLY A 215 19.42 25.62 14.76
CA GLY A 215 19.53 27.02 15.11
C GLY A 215 21.00 27.38 15.34
N PRO A 216 21.37 28.67 15.19
CA PRO A 216 22.74 29.10 15.43
C PRO A 216 23.22 28.63 16.81
N ASN A 217 24.46 28.12 16.85
CA ASN A 217 25.07 27.65 18.09
C ASN A 217 25.17 28.79 19.12
N LEU A 218 25.34 28.45 20.40
CA LEU A 218 25.35 29.41 21.50
C LEU A 218 26.38 30.54 21.30
N ALA A 219 27.53 30.24 20.68
CA ALA A 219 28.55 31.22 20.33
C ALA A 219 28.03 32.25 19.30
N ALA A 220 27.30 31.82 18.28
CA ALA A 220 26.67 32.70 17.29
C ALA A 220 25.49 33.51 17.87
N ARG A 221 24.78 32.98 18.88
CA ARG A 221 23.71 33.73 19.59
C ARG A 221 24.26 34.83 20.49
N LEU A 222 25.45 34.62 21.08
CA LEU A 222 26.12 35.58 21.96
C LEU A 222 26.93 36.64 21.18
N ALA A 223 27.31 36.34 19.94
CA ALA A 223 28.05 37.26 19.06
C ALA A 223 27.13 38.16 18.19
N ALA A 224 25.82 37.92 18.22
CA ALA A 224 24.86 38.75 17.47
C ALA A 224 24.79 40.16 18.09
N PRO A 225 24.94 41.24 17.29
CA PRO A 225 24.73 42.61 17.77
C PRO A 225 23.29 42.77 18.27
N ASN A 226 23.15 43.38 19.45
CA ASN A 226 21.86 43.59 20.07
C ASN A 226 21.14 44.80 19.43
N GLU A 227 20.81 44.71 18.15
CA GLU A 227 19.92 45.65 17.47
C GLU A 227 18.58 44.98 17.19
N ALA A 228 17.68 45.08 18.17
CA ALA A 228 16.27 44.80 17.98
C ALA A 228 15.55 46.10 17.56
N PRO A 229 14.81 46.13 16.43
CA PRO A 229 13.75 47.11 16.25
C PRO A 229 12.66 46.82 17.29
N ARG A 230 12.44 47.76 18.20
CA ARG A 230 11.29 47.75 19.10
C ARG A 230 10.04 48.14 18.32
N GLU A 231 9.17 47.18 18.04
CA GLU A 231 7.75 47.47 17.80
C GLU A 231 6.88 46.75 18.83
N GLY A 232 6.28 47.54 19.72
CA GLY A 232 4.91 47.34 20.19
C GLY A 232 4.63 46.27 21.25
N PHE A 233 5.07 46.48 22.49
CA PHE A 233 4.24 46.07 23.65
C PHE A 233 4.29 47.16 24.71
N THR A 234 3.28 48.02 24.73
CA THR A 234 3.06 49.01 25.79
C THR A 234 2.53 48.29 27.03
N ALA A 235 3.39 48.12 28.03
CA ALA A 235 2.98 47.93 29.42
C ALA A 235 2.99 49.29 30.11
N ILE A 236 1.86 49.68 30.73
CA ILE A 236 1.81 50.80 31.67
C ILE A 236 2.23 50.25 33.04
N HIS A 237 3.22 50.92 33.63
CA HIS A 237 3.75 50.69 34.98
C HIS A 237 2.72 50.97 36.08
N GLY A 238 2.84 50.23 37.17
CA GLY A 238 2.37 50.60 38.51
C GLY A 238 3.03 49.71 39.57
N GLU A 239 3.86 50.31 40.41
CA GLU A 239 4.82 49.69 41.32
C GLU A 239 4.21 48.97 42.56
N SER A 240 4.95 47.96 43.02
CA SER A 240 5.23 47.54 44.41
C SER A 240 4.12 47.55 45.48
N GLN A 241 3.84 46.38 46.09
CA GLN A 241 4.24 46.05 47.48
C GLN A 241 3.72 44.66 47.93
N ASN A 242 4.53 43.99 48.77
CA ASN A 242 4.29 42.77 49.56
C ASN A 242 2.87 42.61 50.12
N VAL A 243 2.31 41.38 50.17
CA VAL A 243 2.08 40.53 51.38
C VAL A 243 1.70 39.09 50.94
N GLU A 244 2.25 38.04 51.57
CA GLU A 244 1.76 36.63 51.47
C GLU A 244 0.50 36.38 52.35
N PRO A 245 0.08 35.12 52.64
CA PRO A 245 -0.69 34.14 51.84
C PRO A 245 -2.02 33.76 52.55
N LEU A 246 -2.91 32.93 51.98
CA LEU A 246 -3.88 32.01 52.67
C LEU A 246 -4.89 31.47 51.62
N THR A 247 -4.93 30.17 51.27
CA THR A 247 -5.68 29.02 51.87
C THR A 247 -7.22 29.08 51.87
N THR A 248 -7.81 27.88 51.70
CA THR A 248 -9.18 27.38 52.00
C THR A 248 -10.22 27.46 50.86
N PHE A 249 -10.67 26.31 50.30
CA PHE A 249 -11.76 25.38 50.73
C PHE A 249 -13.12 26.11 50.70
N ASP A 250 -14.14 25.72 49.93
CA ASP A 250 -14.94 24.49 50.05
C ASP A 250 -16.09 24.46 49.00
N ALA A 251 -16.71 23.29 48.88
CA ALA A 251 -17.76 22.88 47.94
C ALA A 251 -19.19 23.41 48.26
N ASP A 252 -20.04 23.66 47.25
CA ASP A 252 -21.24 22.89 46.81
C ASP A 252 -22.53 23.73 47.05
N PRO A 253 -23.77 23.42 46.56
CA PRO A 253 -24.24 22.41 45.60
C PRO A 253 -25.28 22.90 44.54
N SER A 254 -25.70 21.97 43.66
CA SER A 254 -26.85 21.99 42.70
C SER A 254 -28.24 21.99 43.41
N PRO A 255 -29.41 22.25 42.77
CA PRO A 255 -30.10 21.28 41.88
C PRO A 255 -31.06 21.84 40.78
N ASP A 256 -31.75 20.90 40.10
CA ASP A 256 -32.89 20.95 39.15
C ASP A 256 -32.52 20.89 37.66
N ALA A 257 -32.48 19.73 36.97
CA ALA A 257 -33.42 18.62 36.77
C ALA A 257 -34.65 18.95 35.90
N ALA A 258 -34.61 18.58 34.61
CA ALA A 258 -35.80 18.26 33.83
C ALA A 258 -35.50 17.14 32.81
N SER A 259 -36.21 16.03 33.02
CA SER A 259 -36.19 14.77 32.26
C SER A 259 -36.59 14.92 30.79
N ILE A 260 -35.93 14.15 29.92
CA ILE A 260 -36.60 13.49 28.78
C ILE A 260 -36.06 12.05 28.69
N LYS A 261 -36.98 11.07 28.79
CA LYS A 261 -36.76 9.63 28.60
C LYS A 261 -37.27 9.20 27.21
N PRO A 262 -36.84 8.02 26.71
CA PRO A 262 -36.76 7.70 25.28
C PRO A 262 -38.05 7.11 24.71
N ALA A 263 -38.23 7.26 23.39
CA ALA A 263 -39.25 6.56 22.62
C ALA A 263 -38.64 5.36 21.88
N SER A 264 -39.47 4.35 21.76
CA SER A 264 -39.28 2.95 21.41
C SER A 264 -39.08 2.65 19.92
N ASP A 265 -38.50 1.47 19.69
CA ASP A 265 -38.71 0.51 18.61
C ASP A 265 -39.69 0.91 17.50
N ASP A 266 -39.18 0.96 16.27
CA ASP A 266 -39.92 0.44 15.13
C ASP A 266 -38.98 -0.33 14.22
N SER A 267 -39.46 -1.50 13.79
CA SER A 267 -38.72 -2.54 13.09
C SER A 267 -39.54 -2.92 11.87
N SER A 268 -38.95 -2.82 10.66
CA SER A 268 -39.50 -3.34 9.39
C SER A 268 -38.53 -3.08 8.23
N PRO A 269 -38.55 -3.87 7.14
CA PRO A 269 -37.55 -4.93 6.94
C PRO A 269 -36.59 -4.70 5.76
N LEU A 270 -35.47 -5.43 5.85
CA LEU A 270 -34.52 -5.86 4.81
C LEU A 270 -35.03 -5.74 3.36
N ASP A 271 -34.39 -4.85 2.59
CA ASP A 271 -34.38 -4.92 1.14
C ASP A 271 -33.30 -5.93 0.71
N ALA A 272 -33.73 -7.15 0.43
CA ALA A 272 -32.88 -8.19 -0.13
C ALA A 272 -32.58 -7.84 -1.60
N GLY A 273 -31.50 -7.09 -1.80
CA GLY A 273 -30.93 -6.83 -3.11
C GLY A 273 -30.63 -8.14 -3.85
N ALA A 274 -30.98 -8.17 -5.15
CA ALA A 274 -30.88 -9.32 -6.02
C ALA A 274 -29.49 -10.02 -5.99
N PRO A 275 -29.44 -11.36 -6.12
CA PRO A 275 -28.19 -12.12 -6.09
C PRO A 275 -27.24 -11.71 -7.23
N PHE A 276 -25.96 -11.64 -6.88
CA PHE A 276 -24.88 -11.20 -7.76
C PHE A 276 -24.40 -12.35 -8.68
N PRO A 277 -23.94 -12.07 -9.91
CA PRO A 277 -23.29 -13.09 -10.75
C PRO A 277 -21.98 -13.53 -10.09
N GLY A 278 -22.00 -14.66 -9.37
CA GLY A 278 -20.84 -15.18 -8.65
C GLY A 278 -21.17 -16.07 -7.44
N ASP A 279 -22.39 -16.01 -6.91
CA ASP A 279 -22.84 -16.93 -5.86
C ASP A 279 -23.23 -18.28 -6.48
N ARG A 280 -22.38 -19.29 -6.30
CA ARG A 280 -22.76 -20.69 -6.59
C ARG A 280 -23.48 -21.24 -5.37
N THR A 281 -24.80 -21.37 -5.46
CA THR A 281 -25.57 -22.21 -4.53
C THR A 281 -25.27 -23.68 -4.80
N PRO A 282 -24.98 -24.52 -3.79
CA PRO A 282 -24.75 -25.93 -4.00
C PRO A 282 -26.09 -26.63 -4.19
N THR A 283 -26.35 -27.22 -5.36
CA THR A 283 -26.95 -28.56 -5.55
C THR A 283 -27.10 -28.89 -7.05
N GLU A 284 -26.73 -30.12 -7.40
CA GLU A 284 -26.98 -30.91 -8.61
C GLU A 284 -26.15 -30.67 -9.89
N GLU A 285 -25.27 -31.65 -10.21
CA GLU A 285 -24.70 -31.87 -11.54
C GLU A 285 -25.81 -32.14 -12.57
N PRO A 286 -25.61 -31.72 -13.84
CA PRO A 286 -25.30 -32.75 -14.83
C PRO A 286 -24.32 -32.34 -15.95
N ALA A 287 -23.60 -33.38 -16.41
CA ALA A 287 -23.21 -33.77 -17.77
C ALA A 287 -22.58 -32.76 -18.77
N ALA A 288 -21.53 -33.27 -19.41
CA ALA A 288 -20.71 -32.68 -20.47
C ALA A 288 -21.49 -32.24 -21.73
N GLY A 289 -21.05 -31.12 -22.32
CA GLY A 289 -21.43 -30.69 -23.67
C GLY A 289 -21.03 -29.25 -23.97
N ASP A 290 -20.04 -29.12 -24.86
CA ASP A 290 -19.77 -28.03 -25.82
C ASP A 290 -19.47 -26.61 -25.30
N VAL A 291 -18.19 -26.23 -25.44
CA VAL A 291 -17.71 -24.84 -25.35
C VAL A 291 -17.75 -24.26 -26.76
N GLU A 292 -18.71 -23.37 -27.01
CA GLU A 292 -18.71 -22.49 -28.19
C GLU A 292 -17.79 -21.29 -27.97
N ASP A 293 -17.06 -20.95 -29.04
CA ASP A 293 -16.09 -19.86 -29.19
C ASP A 293 -16.64 -18.49 -28.74
N ALA A 294 -15.84 -17.79 -27.92
CA ALA A 294 -15.92 -16.34 -27.75
C ALA A 294 -14.77 -15.70 -28.55
N PRO A 295 -14.99 -14.57 -29.25
CA PRO A 295 -14.03 -14.05 -30.22
C PRO A 295 -12.79 -13.46 -29.54
N ASP A 296 -11.65 -13.77 -30.17
CA ASP A 296 -10.28 -13.67 -29.67
C ASP A 296 -9.73 -12.29 -29.34
N ASP A 297 -8.91 -12.29 -28.29
CA ASP A 297 -7.95 -11.26 -27.87
C ASP A 297 -6.58 -11.49 -28.57
N GLU A 298 -6.56 -11.49 -29.90
CA GLU A 298 -5.32 -11.66 -30.69
C GLU A 298 -4.33 -10.51 -30.48
N THR A 299 -4.82 -9.31 -30.12
CA THR A 299 -3.98 -8.12 -29.95
C THR A 299 -3.16 -8.13 -28.67
N SER A 300 -3.66 -8.70 -27.56
CA SER A 300 -2.88 -8.77 -26.31
C SER A 300 -1.73 -9.76 -26.42
N LEU A 301 -1.95 -10.90 -27.08
CA LEU A 301 -0.93 -11.93 -27.30
C LEU A 301 0.21 -11.45 -28.20
N ALA A 302 -0.09 -10.65 -29.24
CA ALA A 302 0.92 -10.08 -30.13
C ALA A 302 1.80 -9.00 -29.45
N VAL A 303 1.22 -8.20 -28.55
CA VAL A 303 1.97 -7.17 -27.80
C VAL A 303 2.92 -7.81 -26.78
N ASP A 304 2.49 -8.91 -26.15
CA ASP A 304 3.29 -9.64 -25.17
C ASP A 304 4.50 -10.36 -25.81
N THR A 305 4.38 -10.84 -27.05
CA THR A 305 5.50 -11.49 -27.76
C THR A 305 6.55 -10.50 -28.27
N ILE A 306 6.15 -9.30 -28.70
CA ILE A 306 7.12 -8.26 -29.09
C ILE A 306 7.94 -7.78 -27.88
N ALA A 307 7.27 -7.54 -26.74
CA ALA A 307 7.96 -7.14 -25.51
C ALA A 307 8.91 -8.24 -24.98
N TRP A 308 8.53 -9.51 -25.14
CA TRP A 308 9.42 -10.63 -24.85
C TRP A 308 10.65 -10.65 -25.77
N ALA A 309 10.48 -10.41 -27.08
CA ALA A 309 11.57 -10.39 -28.05
C ALA A 309 12.57 -9.26 -27.76
N ASP A 310 12.09 -8.04 -27.51
CA ASP A 310 12.96 -6.89 -27.19
C ASP A 310 13.79 -7.14 -25.92
N ARG A 311 13.18 -7.77 -24.90
CA ARG A 311 13.88 -8.13 -23.67
C ARG A 311 14.94 -9.22 -23.91
N LEU A 312 14.62 -10.22 -24.71
CA LEU A 312 15.57 -11.27 -25.06
C LEU A 312 16.76 -10.70 -25.83
N ILE A 313 16.53 -9.80 -26.79
CA ILE A 313 17.60 -9.10 -27.52
C ILE A 313 18.51 -8.32 -26.57
N ALA A 314 17.94 -7.61 -25.59
CA ALA A 314 18.71 -6.86 -24.61
C ALA A 314 19.55 -7.76 -23.68
N ASP A 315 19.09 -8.97 -23.40
CA ASP A 315 19.74 -9.92 -22.51
C ASP A 315 20.82 -10.78 -23.22
N LEU A 316 20.74 -10.95 -24.55
CA LEU A 316 21.68 -11.77 -25.35
C LEU A 316 23.16 -11.47 -25.11
N PRO A 317 23.64 -10.21 -24.99
CA PRO A 317 25.05 -9.90 -24.72
C PRO A 317 25.55 -10.40 -23.36
N PHE A 318 24.65 -10.76 -22.45
CA PHE A 318 24.97 -11.22 -21.09
C PHE A 318 24.78 -12.73 -20.92
N LEU A 319 24.35 -13.44 -21.97
CA LEU A 319 24.15 -14.88 -21.95
C LEU A 319 25.41 -15.63 -22.40
N ARG A 320 25.68 -16.77 -21.75
CA ARG A 320 26.76 -17.67 -22.17
C ARG A 320 26.36 -18.45 -23.42
N PRO A 321 27.30 -18.88 -24.28
CA PRO A 321 26.99 -19.66 -25.49
C PRO A 321 26.10 -20.89 -25.24
N GLU A 322 26.33 -21.62 -24.14
CA GLU A 322 25.51 -22.77 -23.73
C GLU A 322 24.04 -22.40 -23.43
N GLN A 323 23.80 -21.18 -22.95
CA GLN A 323 22.45 -20.67 -22.67
C GLN A 323 21.74 -20.24 -23.95
N ILE A 324 22.48 -19.75 -24.95
CA ILE A 324 21.96 -19.39 -26.26
C ILE A 324 21.54 -20.65 -27.03
N GLU A 325 22.33 -21.72 -26.95
CA GLU A 325 21.98 -23.02 -27.55
C GLU A 325 20.74 -23.66 -26.88
N ALA A 326 20.57 -23.45 -25.56
CA ALA A 326 19.37 -23.90 -24.85
C ALA A 326 18.08 -23.18 -25.30
N LEU A 327 18.16 -21.93 -25.76
CA LEU A 327 16.99 -21.19 -26.27
C LEU A 327 16.38 -21.83 -27.53
N GLU A 328 17.21 -22.47 -28.36
CA GLU A 328 16.77 -23.13 -29.60
C GLU A 328 16.15 -24.51 -29.37
N THR A 329 16.32 -25.07 -28.17
CA THR A 329 15.78 -26.39 -27.80
C THR A 329 14.62 -26.30 -26.81
N ASP A 330 14.42 -25.14 -26.16
CA ASP A 330 13.31 -24.93 -25.25
C ASP A 330 11.97 -24.81 -26.00
N ARG A 331 11.07 -25.75 -25.72
CA ARG A 331 9.75 -25.84 -26.35
C ARG A 331 8.89 -24.59 -26.15
N LYS A 332 9.06 -23.87 -25.05
CA LYS A 332 8.27 -22.66 -24.74
C LYS A 332 8.82 -21.45 -25.50
N GLU A 333 10.14 -21.32 -25.60
CA GLU A 333 10.76 -20.23 -26.35
C GLU A 333 10.52 -20.40 -27.86
N LEU A 334 10.59 -21.63 -28.37
CA LEU A 334 10.20 -21.95 -29.76
C LEU A 334 8.73 -21.62 -30.06
N ALA A 335 7.82 -21.85 -29.10
CA ALA A 335 6.40 -21.51 -29.27
C ALA A 335 6.19 -19.98 -29.36
N LYS A 336 6.85 -19.20 -28.50
CA LYS A 336 6.81 -17.73 -28.57
C LYS A 336 7.41 -17.20 -29.86
N PHE A 337 8.49 -17.82 -30.32
CA PHE A 337 9.13 -17.47 -31.57
C PHE A 337 8.25 -17.76 -32.80
N ALA A 338 7.50 -18.87 -32.78
CA ALA A 338 6.51 -19.16 -33.81
C ALA A 338 5.37 -18.13 -33.83
N VAL A 339 4.88 -17.71 -32.66
CA VAL A 339 3.86 -16.66 -32.55
C VAL A 339 4.42 -15.32 -33.02
N LEU A 340 5.66 -14.97 -32.66
CA LEU A 340 6.32 -13.74 -33.13
C LEU A 340 6.46 -13.74 -34.66
N LYS A 341 6.87 -14.86 -35.28
CA LYS A 341 6.92 -14.96 -36.75
C LYS A 341 5.57 -14.81 -37.44
N ALA A 342 4.49 -15.20 -36.78
CA ALA A 342 3.14 -15.07 -37.31
C ALA A 342 2.57 -13.64 -37.14
N THR A 343 3.03 -12.90 -36.14
CA THR A 343 2.47 -11.59 -35.75
C THR A 343 3.33 -10.41 -36.21
N ASP A 344 4.65 -10.53 -36.18
CA ASP A 344 5.61 -9.51 -36.61
C ASP A 344 6.90 -10.14 -37.20
N ILE A 345 6.94 -10.19 -38.53
CA ILE A 345 8.06 -10.79 -39.29
C ILE A 345 9.34 -9.94 -39.18
N GLU A 346 9.23 -8.62 -39.02
CA GLU A 346 10.41 -7.74 -38.92
C GLU A 346 11.10 -7.94 -37.58
N LYS A 347 10.34 -7.94 -36.49
CA LYS A 347 10.86 -8.20 -35.14
C LYS A 347 11.42 -9.62 -35.00
N ALA A 348 10.79 -10.61 -35.65
CA ALA A 348 11.33 -11.97 -35.68
C ALA A 348 12.70 -12.06 -36.38
N ARG A 349 12.91 -11.33 -37.48
CA ARG A 349 14.21 -11.26 -38.17
C ARG A 349 15.27 -10.54 -37.35
N GLU A 350 14.89 -9.48 -36.64
CA GLU A 350 15.78 -8.76 -35.72
C GLU A 350 16.29 -9.69 -34.60
N LEU A 351 15.38 -10.46 -34.00
CA LEU A 351 15.72 -11.44 -32.97
C LEU A 351 16.62 -12.57 -33.51
N GLU A 352 16.36 -13.09 -34.71
CA GLU A 352 17.22 -14.09 -35.37
C GLU A 352 18.64 -13.57 -35.60
N ALA A 353 18.76 -12.35 -36.12
CA ALA A 353 20.05 -11.72 -36.37
C ALA A 353 20.82 -11.49 -35.05
N ALA A 354 20.13 -11.09 -33.98
CA ALA A 354 20.74 -10.89 -32.68
C ALA A 354 21.23 -12.22 -32.06
N ILE A 355 20.45 -13.29 -32.17
CA ILE A 355 20.84 -14.63 -31.68
C ILE A 355 22.07 -15.13 -32.46
N GLN A 356 22.09 -14.95 -33.78
CA GLN A 356 23.22 -15.36 -34.61
C GLN A 356 24.49 -14.55 -34.28
N ALA A 357 24.37 -13.23 -34.09
CA ALA A 357 25.48 -12.38 -33.69
C ALA A 357 26.04 -12.79 -32.31
N ALA A 358 25.17 -13.12 -31.35
CA ALA A 358 25.58 -13.57 -30.02
C ALA A 358 26.24 -14.96 -30.01
N LYS A 359 26.05 -15.77 -31.06
CA LYS A 359 26.75 -17.05 -31.25
C LYS A 359 28.15 -16.88 -31.85
N GLU A 360 28.34 -15.85 -32.66
CA GLU A 360 29.61 -15.62 -33.38
C GLU A 360 30.68 -14.92 -32.51
N GLY A 361 30.27 -14.34 -31.38
CA GLY A 361 31.18 -13.81 -30.33
C GLY A 361 31.20 -12.29 -30.27
#